data_AF-A0A7K1W9W6-F1
#
_entry.id   AF-A0A7K1W9W6-F1
#
_cell.length_a   1.000
_cell.length_b   1.000
_cell.length_c   1.000
_cell.angle_alpha   90.00
_cell.angle_beta   90.00
_cell.angle_gamma   90.00
#
_symmetry.space_group_name_H-M   'P 1'
#
loop_
_entity.id
_entity.type
_entity.pdbx_description
1 polymer ?
#
loop_
_entity_poly.entity_id
_entity_poly.type
_entity_poly.pdbx_seq_one_letter_code
_entity_poly.pdbx_strand_id
1 'polypeptide(L)'
;MTRDEYADRCEELFAVGGFCEARRAAESGLEEFGPDPVLYRWLGLAHVAEDEDDHDAEAEKAYEVGLARWPDDLGLLVSYLELCLRADTWTYPGRASRVERLKERIAVLAPAGSPEAARVEEALGWAGRGYWQDVRERTAAARRDRAALTSHSADVAEALEQGAPVSADPEDVRAAEVAAALELLVGPWRAPLRLVIRHRVAAYVTAFALVFATNKALVLSGVVSYSVWGWIWFAPLLLAESKLRQARRLARQRVIAAMEARHAGVAAAD
;
A
#
# COMPACT_ATOMS: atom_id res chain seq x y z
N MET A 1 1.57 -9.20 -27.61
CA MET A 1 1.94 -9.56 -26.23
C MET A 1 1.76 -11.06 -25.99
N THR A 2 2.46 -11.64 -25.01
CA THR A 2 2.32 -13.04 -24.58
C THR A 2 1.59 -13.15 -23.23
N ARG A 3 1.18 -14.37 -22.83
CA ARG A 3 0.56 -14.60 -21.51
C ARG A 3 1.49 -14.21 -20.36
N ASP A 4 2.78 -14.53 -20.50
CA ASP A 4 3.81 -14.24 -19.50
C ASP A 4 4.00 -12.72 -19.35
N GLU A 5 4.00 -11.96 -20.46
CA GLU A 5 4.07 -10.50 -20.41
C GLU A 5 2.88 -9.85 -19.70
N TYR A 6 1.67 -10.42 -19.83
CA TYR A 6 0.52 -9.95 -19.07
C TYR A 6 0.67 -10.24 -17.57
N ALA A 7 1.20 -11.41 -17.20
CA ALA A 7 1.47 -11.75 -15.81
C ALA A 7 2.53 -10.85 -15.19
N ASP A 8 3.65 -10.61 -15.90
CA ASP A 8 4.72 -9.71 -15.49
C ASP A 8 4.19 -8.27 -15.33
N ARG A 9 3.37 -7.79 -16.28
CA ARG A 9 2.71 -6.49 -16.19
C ARG A 9 1.81 -6.39 -14.96
N CYS A 10 1.03 -7.42 -14.65
CA CYS A 10 0.19 -7.44 -13.45
C CYS A 10 1.05 -7.36 -12.18
N GLU A 11 2.14 -8.11 -12.12
CA GLU A 11 3.08 -8.10 -10.99
C GLU A 11 3.71 -6.71 -10.77
N GLU A 12 4.25 -6.10 -11.84
CA GLU A 12 4.87 -4.78 -11.78
C GLU A 12 3.88 -3.71 -11.30
N LEU A 13 2.67 -3.68 -11.87
CA LEU A 13 1.62 -2.73 -11.49
C LEU A 13 1.16 -2.95 -10.04
N PHE A 14 1.00 -4.21 -9.63
CA PHE A 14 0.60 -4.56 -8.27
C PHE A 14 1.68 -4.14 -7.24
N ALA A 15 2.96 -4.32 -7.57
CA ALA A 15 4.07 -3.96 -6.69
C ALA A 15 4.13 -2.45 -6.36
N VAL A 16 3.69 -1.59 -7.28
CA VAL A 16 3.64 -0.12 -7.08
C VAL A 16 2.30 0.38 -6.52
N GLY A 17 1.34 -0.51 -6.31
CA GLY A 17 0.00 -0.19 -5.80
C GLY A 17 -1.01 0.22 -6.87
N GLY A 18 -0.73 -0.05 -8.15
CA GLY A 18 -1.67 0.11 -9.27
C GLY A 18 -2.64 -1.07 -9.38
N PHE A 19 -3.45 -1.29 -8.33
CA PHE A 19 -4.32 -2.47 -8.25
C PHE A 19 -5.41 -2.47 -9.32
N CYS A 20 -6.01 -1.31 -9.59
CA CYS A 20 -7.01 -1.15 -10.64
C CYS A 20 -6.42 -1.43 -12.03
N GLU A 21 -5.19 -0.96 -12.28
CA GLU A 21 -4.46 -1.17 -13.52
C GLU A 21 -4.04 -2.63 -13.68
N ALA A 22 -3.56 -3.27 -12.61
CA ALA A 22 -3.24 -4.71 -12.58
C ALA A 22 -4.50 -5.55 -12.87
N ARG A 23 -5.65 -5.17 -12.31
CA ARG A 23 -6.93 -5.82 -12.61
C ARG A 23 -7.29 -5.72 -14.09
N ARG A 24 -7.26 -4.51 -14.66
CA ARG A 24 -7.57 -4.31 -16.10
C ARG A 24 -6.60 -5.07 -16.98
N ALA A 25 -5.32 -5.14 -16.62
CA ALA A 25 -4.33 -5.93 -17.34
C ALA A 25 -4.68 -7.43 -17.29
N ALA A 26 -5.04 -7.96 -16.12
CA ALA A 26 -5.47 -9.35 -15.98
C ALA A 26 -6.75 -9.66 -16.77
N GLU A 27 -7.76 -8.78 -16.70
CA GLU A 27 -8.99 -8.87 -17.50
C GLU A 27 -8.68 -8.91 -19.00
N SER A 28 -7.86 -7.98 -19.49
CA SER A 28 -7.47 -7.89 -20.91
C SER A 28 -6.73 -9.14 -21.37
N GLY A 29 -5.80 -9.66 -20.55
CA GLY A 29 -5.06 -10.89 -20.86
C GLY A 29 -5.97 -12.11 -20.94
N LEU A 30 -6.98 -12.20 -20.06
CA LEU A 30 -7.99 -13.27 -20.08
C LEU A 30 -8.91 -13.17 -21.31
N GLU A 31 -9.25 -11.95 -21.74
CA GLU A 31 -10.04 -11.72 -22.96
C GLU A 31 -9.26 -12.08 -24.23
N GLU A 32 -7.98 -11.71 -24.31
CA GLU A 32 -7.14 -11.90 -25.50
C GLU A 32 -6.64 -13.34 -25.65
N PHE A 33 -6.11 -13.93 -24.58
CA PHE A 33 -5.47 -15.26 -24.61
C PHE A 33 -6.34 -16.39 -24.06
N GLY A 34 -7.53 -16.04 -23.59
CA GLY A 34 -8.44 -16.94 -22.93
C GLY A 34 -8.02 -17.26 -21.49
N PRO A 35 -8.74 -18.20 -20.86
CA PRO A 35 -8.54 -18.57 -19.46
C PRO A 35 -7.11 -19.00 -19.14
N ASP A 36 -6.57 -18.47 -18.05
CA ASP A 36 -5.23 -18.76 -17.54
C ASP A 36 -5.21 -18.67 -15.99
N PRO A 37 -4.61 -19.64 -15.27
CA PRO A 37 -4.65 -19.66 -13.81
C PRO A 37 -3.87 -18.51 -13.16
N VAL A 38 -2.76 -18.08 -13.77
CA VAL A 38 -1.93 -16.98 -13.25
C VAL A 38 -2.68 -15.65 -13.39
N LEU A 39 -3.35 -15.43 -14.52
CA LEU A 39 -4.17 -14.23 -14.72
C LEU A 39 -5.40 -14.20 -13.81
N TYR A 40 -6.08 -15.33 -13.59
CA TYR A 40 -7.15 -15.39 -12.58
C TYR A 40 -6.65 -15.11 -11.16
N ARG A 41 -5.44 -15.56 -10.83
CA ARG A 41 -4.80 -15.26 -9.54
C ARG A 41 -4.56 -13.76 -9.40
N TRP A 42 -3.97 -13.11 -10.41
CA TRP A 42 -3.73 -11.67 -10.38
C TRP A 42 -5.02 -10.85 -10.35
N LEU A 43 -6.05 -11.28 -11.09
CA LEU A 43 -7.38 -10.67 -11.06
C LEU A 43 -7.98 -10.71 -9.64
N GLY A 44 -7.95 -11.87 -8.99
CA GLY A 44 -8.44 -12.01 -7.62
C GLY A 44 -7.62 -11.19 -6.61
N LEU A 45 -6.29 -11.21 -6.72
CA LEU A 45 -5.41 -10.43 -5.84
C LEU A 45 -5.65 -8.93 -5.98
N ALA A 46 -5.82 -8.43 -7.20
CA ALA A 46 -6.10 -7.03 -7.49
C ALA A 46 -7.44 -6.60 -6.88
N HIS A 47 -8.50 -7.40 -7.04
CA HIS A 47 -9.78 -7.14 -6.38
C HIS A 47 -9.65 -7.08 -4.84
N VAL A 48 -8.97 -8.05 -4.21
CA VAL A 48 -8.75 -8.02 -2.76
C VAL A 48 -7.98 -6.79 -2.30
N ALA A 49 -7.04 -6.30 -3.12
CA ALA A 49 -6.21 -5.14 -2.80
C ALA A 49 -6.93 -3.79 -3.00
N GLU A 50 -7.95 -3.72 -3.87
CA GLU A 50 -8.78 -2.51 -4.04
C GLU A 50 -9.65 -2.20 -2.80
N ASP A 51 -9.96 -3.20 -1.95
CA ASP A 51 -10.57 -3.09 -0.60
C ASP A 51 -11.82 -2.16 -0.53
N GLU A 52 -12.62 -2.14 -1.60
CA GLU A 52 -13.99 -1.61 -1.62
C GLU A 52 -14.96 -2.80 -1.45
N ASP A 53 -16.03 -2.66 -0.64
CA ASP A 53 -16.88 -3.77 -0.14
C ASP A 53 -17.40 -4.75 -1.22
N ASP A 54 -17.52 -4.32 -2.49
CA ASP A 54 -17.99 -5.15 -3.61
C ASP A 54 -16.89 -6.04 -4.25
N HIS A 55 -15.61 -5.75 -4.01
CA HIS A 55 -14.51 -6.44 -4.70
C HIS A 55 -14.20 -7.83 -4.13
N ASP A 56 -14.53 -8.10 -2.88
CA ASP A 56 -14.36 -9.40 -2.24
C ASP A 56 -15.15 -10.51 -2.96
N ALA A 57 -16.33 -10.17 -3.47
CA ALA A 57 -17.18 -11.11 -4.22
C ALA A 57 -16.63 -11.39 -5.63
N GLU A 58 -16.13 -10.36 -6.32
CA GLU A 58 -15.50 -10.54 -7.64
C GLU A 58 -14.15 -11.28 -7.51
N ALA A 59 -13.40 -11.08 -6.43
CA ALA A 59 -12.22 -11.89 -6.12
C ALA A 59 -12.56 -13.37 -5.95
N GLU A 60 -13.58 -13.69 -5.12
CA GLU A 60 -14.05 -15.06 -4.92
C GLU A 60 -14.47 -15.71 -6.25
N LYS A 61 -15.21 -14.98 -7.08
CA LYS A 61 -15.63 -15.44 -8.41
C LYS A 61 -14.44 -15.70 -9.34
N ALA A 62 -13.43 -14.84 -9.37
CA ALA A 62 -12.22 -15.06 -10.16
C ALA A 62 -11.49 -16.35 -9.73
N TYR A 63 -11.35 -16.58 -8.42
CA TYR A 63 -10.75 -17.81 -7.90
C TYR A 63 -11.59 -19.05 -8.18
N GLU A 64 -12.91 -19.00 -8.00
CA GLU A 64 -13.81 -20.13 -8.29
C GLU A 64 -13.79 -20.50 -9.78
N VAL A 65 -13.79 -19.51 -10.69
CA VAL A 65 -13.69 -19.75 -12.13
C VAL A 65 -12.34 -20.36 -12.50
N GLY A 66 -11.24 -19.85 -11.93
CA GLY A 66 -9.90 -20.41 -12.13
C GLY A 66 -9.80 -21.86 -11.63
N LEU A 67 -10.22 -22.12 -10.38
CA LEU A 67 -10.16 -23.44 -9.74
C LEU A 67 -11.11 -24.46 -10.38
N ALA A 68 -12.21 -24.03 -10.99
CA ALA A 68 -13.07 -24.94 -11.75
C ALA A 68 -12.33 -25.58 -12.93
N ARG A 69 -11.29 -24.93 -13.45
CA ARG A 69 -10.51 -25.36 -14.61
C ARG A 69 -9.13 -25.91 -14.24
N TRP A 70 -8.50 -25.33 -13.22
CA TRP A 70 -7.23 -25.79 -12.63
C TRP A 70 -7.42 -26.03 -11.13
N PRO A 71 -8.07 -27.14 -10.73
CA PRO A 71 -8.38 -27.41 -9.32
C PRO A 71 -7.16 -27.59 -8.43
N ASP A 72 -6.00 -27.84 -9.05
CA ASP A 72 -4.72 -28.13 -8.38
C ASP A 72 -3.68 -27.02 -8.58
N ASP A 73 -4.10 -25.87 -9.12
CA ASP A 73 -3.21 -24.70 -9.16
C ASP A 73 -2.98 -24.19 -7.74
N LEU A 74 -1.75 -24.36 -7.26
CA LEU A 74 -1.35 -23.96 -5.90
C LEU A 74 -1.50 -22.46 -5.68
N GLY A 75 -1.24 -21.64 -6.69
CA GLY A 75 -1.36 -20.18 -6.58
C GLY A 75 -2.79 -19.75 -6.30
N LEU A 76 -3.75 -20.26 -7.08
CA LEU A 76 -5.16 -20.01 -6.90
C LEU A 76 -5.69 -20.55 -5.57
N LEU A 77 -5.29 -21.75 -5.17
CA LEU A 77 -5.71 -22.35 -3.90
C LEU A 77 -5.25 -21.52 -2.69
N VAL A 78 -3.99 -21.09 -2.69
CA VAL A 78 -3.41 -20.27 -1.61
C VAL A 78 -4.08 -18.89 -1.57
N SER A 79 -4.22 -18.22 -2.71
CA SER A 79 -4.89 -16.90 -2.76
C SER A 79 -6.37 -16.97 -2.35
N TYR A 80 -7.08 -18.05 -2.71
CA TYR A 80 -8.46 -18.22 -2.28
C TYR A 80 -8.57 -18.53 -0.78
N LEU A 81 -7.64 -19.33 -0.24
CA LEU A 81 -7.54 -19.56 1.20
C LEU A 81 -7.32 -18.25 1.95
N GLU A 82 -6.38 -17.41 1.51
CA GLU A 82 -6.11 -16.10 2.10
C GLU A 82 -7.37 -15.22 2.15
N LEU A 83 -8.15 -15.17 1.07
CA LEU A 83 -9.45 -14.46 1.04
C LEU A 83 -10.43 -15.04 2.06
N CYS A 84 -10.58 -16.37 2.09
CA CYS A 84 -11.52 -17.05 2.98
C CYS A 84 -11.16 -16.87 4.46
N LEU A 85 -9.87 -16.78 4.79
CA LEU A 85 -9.39 -16.54 6.15
C LEU A 85 -9.65 -15.10 6.61
N ARG A 86 -9.62 -14.12 5.69
CA ARG A 86 -9.91 -12.70 5.99
C ARG A 86 -11.39 -12.43 6.23
N ALA A 87 -12.26 -13.26 5.66
CA ALA A 87 -13.70 -13.06 5.72
C ALA A 87 -14.23 -13.18 7.15
N ASP A 88 -15.03 -12.20 7.57
CA ASP A 88 -15.77 -12.29 8.83
C ASP A 88 -16.77 -13.45 8.76
N THR A 89 -16.65 -14.41 9.69
CA THR A 89 -17.47 -15.63 9.71
C THR A 89 -18.97 -15.33 9.90
N TRP A 90 -19.32 -14.21 10.55
CA TRP A 90 -20.71 -13.79 10.71
C TRP A 90 -21.31 -13.28 9.41
N THR A 91 -20.54 -12.50 8.66
CA THR A 91 -20.97 -11.89 7.41
C THR A 91 -20.90 -12.87 6.23
N TYR A 92 -19.87 -13.72 6.18
CA TYR A 92 -19.60 -14.66 5.06
C TYR A 92 -19.32 -16.09 5.55
N PRO A 93 -20.30 -16.79 6.15
CA PRO A 93 -20.10 -18.13 6.71
C PRO A 93 -19.69 -19.17 5.66
N GLY A 94 -20.11 -18.98 4.40
CA GLY A 94 -19.72 -19.84 3.29
C GLY A 94 -18.22 -19.86 3.02
N ARG A 95 -17.53 -18.71 3.13
CA ARG A 95 -16.08 -18.61 2.96
C ARG A 95 -15.35 -19.32 4.11
N ALA A 96 -15.76 -19.08 5.34
CA ALA A 96 -15.20 -19.75 6.51
C ALA A 96 -15.30 -21.29 6.42
N SER A 97 -16.42 -21.81 5.89
CA SER A 97 -16.63 -23.27 5.74
C SER A 97 -15.68 -23.94 4.74
N ARG A 98 -15.10 -23.19 3.79
CA ARG A 98 -14.22 -23.73 2.74
C ARG A 98 -12.75 -23.83 3.18
N VAL A 99 -12.37 -23.12 4.25
CA VAL A 99 -10.99 -23.02 4.76
C VAL A 99 -10.35 -24.39 4.95
N GLU A 100 -11.02 -25.32 5.66
CA GLU A 100 -10.45 -26.64 5.96
C GLU A 100 -10.20 -27.46 4.69
N ARG A 101 -11.14 -27.41 3.73
CA ARG A 101 -10.99 -28.13 2.45
C ARG A 101 -9.81 -27.58 1.63
N LEU A 102 -9.63 -26.26 1.60
CA LEU A 102 -8.52 -25.62 0.90
C LEU A 102 -7.18 -25.98 1.54
N LYS A 103 -7.10 -25.95 2.89
CA LYS A 103 -5.91 -26.40 3.63
C LYS A 103 -5.53 -27.84 3.31
N GLU A 104 -6.50 -28.75 3.39
CA GLU A 104 -6.27 -30.17 3.08
C GLU A 104 -5.75 -30.35 1.65
N ARG A 105 -6.35 -29.64 0.68
CA ARG A 105 -5.90 -29.72 -0.71
C ARG A 105 -4.48 -29.18 -0.89
N ILE A 106 -4.16 -28.03 -0.29
CA ILE A 106 -2.82 -27.45 -0.37
C ILE A 106 -1.78 -28.35 0.30
N ALA A 107 -2.09 -28.93 1.47
CA ALA A 107 -1.17 -29.84 2.16
C ALA A 107 -0.83 -31.10 1.35
N VAL A 108 -1.74 -31.56 0.49
CA VAL A 108 -1.49 -32.67 -0.44
C VAL A 108 -0.55 -32.25 -1.58
N LEU A 109 -0.65 -31.01 -2.05
CA LEU A 109 0.07 -30.52 -3.24
C LEU A 109 1.41 -29.84 -2.89
N ALA A 110 1.54 -29.26 -1.70
CA ALA A 110 2.70 -28.52 -1.23
C ALA A 110 3.30 -29.19 0.01
N PRO A 111 4.41 -29.95 -0.11
CA PRO A 111 5.02 -30.62 1.02
C PRO A 111 5.62 -29.61 2.02
N ALA A 112 5.76 -30.05 3.27
CA ALA A 112 6.33 -29.23 4.34
C ALA A 112 7.72 -28.68 3.96
N GLY A 113 7.88 -27.36 4.06
CA GLY A 113 9.11 -26.65 3.70
C GLY A 113 9.10 -26.01 2.30
N SER A 114 8.02 -26.13 1.52
CA SER A 114 7.87 -25.36 0.28
C SER A 114 7.50 -23.88 0.56
N PRO A 115 7.78 -22.95 -0.37
CA PRO A 115 7.35 -21.55 -0.26
C PRO A 115 5.83 -21.40 -0.09
N GLU A 116 5.05 -22.23 -0.77
CA GLU A 116 3.58 -22.24 -0.70
C GLU A 116 3.11 -22.72 0.68
N ALA A 117 3.74 -23.75 1.24
CA ALA A 117 3.46 -24.20 2.60
C ALA A 117 3.78 -23.11 3.64
N ALA A 118 4.87 -22.36 3.46
CA ALA A 118 5.22 -21.23 4.30
C ALA A 118 4.19 -20.09 4.21
N ARG A 119 3.69 -19.78 3.00
CA ARG A 119 2.60 -18.80 2.81
C ARG A 119 1.31 -19.22 3.48
N VAL A 120 0.94 -20.50 3.40
CA VAL A 120 -0.23 -21.03 4.12
C VAL A 120 -0.01 -20.91 5.63
N GLU A 121 1.16 -21.28 6.14
CA GLU A 121 1.48 -21.15 7.57
C GLU A 121 1.40 -19.68 8.04
N GLU A 122 1.90 -18.73 7.24
CA GLU A 122 1.78 -17.30 7.50
C GLU A 122 0.32 -16.84 7.51
N ALA A 123 -0.46 -17.22 6.50
CA ALA A 123 -1.89 -16.87 6.40
C ALA A 123 -2.70 -17.45 7.56
N LEU A 124 -2.40 -18.67 8.00
CA LEU A 124 -3.02 -19.28 9.17
C LEU A 124 -2.55 -18.67 10.48
N GLY A 125 -1.28 -18.29 10.55
CA GLY A 125 -0.73 -17.48 11.63
C GLY A 125 -1.45 -16.15 11.76
N TRP A 126 -1.93 -15.58 10.64
CA TRP A 126 -2.76 -14.38 10.60
C TRP A 126 -4.20 -14.62 11.07
N ALA A 127 -4.84 -15.70 10.60
CA ALA A 127 -6.24 -16.00 10.88
C ALA A 127 -6.48 -16.54 12.29
N GLY A 128 -5.47 -17.21 12.86
CA GLY A 128 -5.48 -17.70 14.24
C GLY A 128 -5.16 -16.63 15.28
N ARG A 129 -5.01 -15.36 14.88
CA ARG A 129 -4.63 -14.31 15.82
C ARG A 129 -5.78 -13.96 16.76
N GLY A 130 -5.45 -13.89 18.04
CA GLY A 130 -6.33 -13.27 19.02
C GLY A 130 -6.30 -11.74 18.87
N TYR A 131 -7.35 -11.08 19.37
CA TYR A 131 -7.51 -9.62 19.40
C TYR A 131 -6.22 -8.84 19.73
N TRP A 132 -5.46 -9.30 20.73
CA TRP A 132 -4.22 -8.65 21.16
C TRP A 132 -3.06 -8.76 20.17
N GLN A 133 -3.02 -9.84 19.38
CA GLN A 133 -2.04 -9.97 18.31
C GLN A 133 -2.40 -9.09 17.12
N ASP A 134 -3.69 -8.91 16.82
CA ASP A 134 -4.14 -7.95 15.79
C ASP A 134 -3.82 -6.50 16.17
N VAL A 135 -4.02 -6.13 17.44
CA VAL A 135 -3.59 -4.80 17.93
C VAL A 135 -2.08 -4.62 17.77
N ARG A 136 -1.27 -5.65 18.05
CA ARG A 136 0.19 -5.60 17.86
C ARG A 136 0.57 -5.46 16.39
N GLU A 137 -0.08 -6.19 15.49
CA GLU A 137 0.24 -6.12 14.06
C GLU A 137 -0.20 -4.79 13.45
N ARG A 138 -1.38 -4.26 13.82
CA ARG A 138 -1.78 -2.88 13.45
C ARG A 138 -0.77 -1.86 13.95
N THR A 139 -0.24 -2.05 15.16
CA THR A 139 0.81 -1.19 15.71
C THR A 139 2.12 -1.34 14.94
N ALA A 140 2.48 -2.57 14.54
CA ALA A 140 3.67 -2.84 13.73
C ALA A 140 3.56 -2.22 12.34
N ALA A 141 2.42 -2.39 11.66
CA ALA A 141 2.10 -1.74 10.39
C ALA A 141 2.16 -0.22 10.51
N ALA A 142 1.52 0.37 11.53
CA ALA A 142 1.60 1.82 11.78
C ALA A 142 3.05 2.29 12.03
N ARG A 143 3.90 1.48 12.65
CA ARG A 143 5.34 1.77 12.81
C ARG A 143 6.08 1.70 11.48
N ARG A 144 5.81 0.69 10.63
CA ARG A 144 6.40 0.58 9.28
C ARG A 144 6.00 1.78 8.43
N ASP A 145 4.72 2.15 8.43
CA ASP A 145 4.22 3.33 7.71
C ASP A 145 4.88 4.62 8.19
N ARG A 146 5.02 4.76 9.52
CA ARG A 146 5.72 5.90 10.12
C ARG A 146 7.19 5.93 9.76
N ALA A 147 7.85 4.77 9.70
CA ALA A 147 9.24 4.65 9.28
C ALA A 147 9.40 5.03 7.79
N ALA A 148 8.52 4.54 6.92
CA ALA A 148 8.49 4.89 5.50
C ALA A 148 8.26 6.41 5.28
N LEU A 149 7.30 7.01 5.99
CA LEU A 149 7.08 8.46 5.96
C LEU A 149 8.29 9.24 6.47
N THR A 150 8.98 8.71 7.48
CA THR A 150 10.17 9.34 8.04
C THR A 150 11.36 9.27 7.09
N SER A 151 11.58 8.11 6.45
CA SER A 151 12.58 7.95 5.40
C SER A 151 12.32 8.91 4.25
N HIS A 152 11.10 8.94 3.72
CA HIS A 152 10.73 9.86 2.65
C HIS A 152 10.95 11.34 3.05
N SER A 153 10.59 11.73 4.27
CA SER A 153 10.85 13.09 4.76
C SER A 153 12.35 13.42 4.86
N ALA A 154 13.18 12.44 5.18
CA ALA A 154 14.63 12.59 5.25
C ALA A 154 15.24 12.72 3.85
N ASP A 155 14.80 11.89 2.90
CA ASP A 155 15.23 11.96 1.50
C ASP A 155 14.90 13.34 0.89
N VAL A 156 13.70 13.88 1.16
CA VAL A 156 13.30 15.22 0.72
C VAL A 156 14.11 16.31 1.43
N ALA A 157 14.39 16.16 2.72
CA ALA A 157 15.22 17.11 3.46
C ALA A 157 16.64 17.16 2.88
N GLU A 158 17.26 16.00 2.64
CA GLU A 158 18.58 15.87 2.02
C GLU A 158 18.62 16.50 0.63
N ALA A 159 17.64 16.21 -0.22
CA ALA A 159 17.54 16.81 -1.55
C ALA A 159 17.39 18.34 -1.50
N LEU A 160 16.64 18.87 -0.52
CA LEU A 160 16.56 20.32 -0.26
C LEU A 160 17.89 20.93 0.20
N GLU A 161 18.74 20.18 0.89
CA GLU A 161 20.07 20.66 1.31
C GLU A 161 21.05 20.69 0.14
N GLN A 162 21.02 19.66 -0.69
CA GLN A 162 21.94 19.50 -1.83
C GLN A 162 21.56 20.43 -3.00
N GLY A 163 20.29 20.84 -3.12
CA GLY A 163 19.83 21.76 -4.17
C GLY A 163 19.94 21.18 -5.59
N ALA A 164 20.20 19.89 -5.71
CA ALA A 164 20.38 19.21 -6.98
C ALA A 164 19.01 18.77 -7.54
N PRO A 165 18.80 18.85 -8.87
CA PRO A 165 17.66 18.22 -9.50
C PRO A 165 17.78 16.70 -9.30
N VAL A 166 16.77 16.09 -8.69
CA VAL A 166 16.68 14.63 -8.60
C VAL A 166 16.31 14.14 -10.01
N SER A 167 17.27 13.53 -10.69
CA SER A 167 17.00 12.80 -11.93
C SER A 167 16.21 11.56 -11.56
N ALA A 168 14.89 11.64 -11.68
CA ALA A 168 14.02 10.50 -11.46
C ALA A 168 14.06 9.60 -12.70
N ASP A 169 14.56 8.39 -12.55
CA ASP A 169 14.09 7.30 -13.40
C ASP A 169 12.56 7.26 -13.28
N PRO A 170 11.79 7.31 -14.39
CA PRO A 170 10.33 7.36 -14.36
C PRO A 170 9.69 6.16 -13.64
N GLU A 171 10.41 5.06 -13.45
CA GLU A 171 9.91 3.86 -12.77
C GLU A 171 10.43 3.70 -11.32
N ASP A 172 11.42 4.51 -10.90
CA ASP A 172 11.85 4.54 -9.50
C ASP A 172 10.84 5.34 -8.66
N VAL A 173 9.96 4.59 -7.98
CA VAL A 173 8.95 5.13 -7.07
C VAL A 173 9.57 6.08 -6.04
N ARG A 174 10.73 5.75 -5.47
CA ARG A 174 11.33 6.56 -4.40
C ARG A 174 11.86 7.88 -4.96
N ALA A 175 12.55 7.85 -6.10
CA ALA A 175 13.03 9.06 -6.76
C ALA A 175 11.85 9.94 -7.24
N ALA A 176 10.81 9.33 -7.80
CA ALA A 176 9.59 10.02 -8.22
C ALA A 176 8.86 10.67 -7.03
N GLU A 177 8.76 9.98 -5.88
CA GLU A 177 8.17 10.52 -4.66
C GLU A 177 8.93 11.79 -4.19
N VAL A 178 10.26 11.76 -4.19
CA VAL A 178 11.10 12.92 -3.81
C VAL A 178 10.97 14.06 -4.81
N ALA A 179 11.03 13.78 -6.11
CA ALA A 179 10.88 14.79 -7.17
C ALA A 179 9.52 15.51 -7.08
N ALA A 180 8.43 14.75 -6.92
CA ALA A 180 7.09 15.31 -6.73
C ALA A 180 6.98 16.15 -5.46
N ALA A 181 7.66 15.76 -4.38
CA ALA A 181 7.69 16.55 -3.15
C ALA A 181 8.42 17.88 -3.34
N LEU A 182 9.54 17.89 -4.05
CA LEU A 182 10.27 19.12 -4.39
C LEU A 182 9.42 20.04 -5.26
N GLU A 183 8.75 19.51 -6.29
CA GLU A 183 7.81 20.26 -7.14
C GLU A 183 6.70 20.94 -6.34
N LEU A 184 6.05 20.23 -5.41
CA LEU A 184 4.99 20.79 -4.56
C LEU A 184 5.50 21.84 -3.57
N LEU A 185 6.80 21.85 -3.29
CA LEU A 185 7.47 22.79 -2.39
C LEU A 185 8.12 23.97 -3.12
N VAL A 186 7.99 24.05 -4.45
CA VAL A 186 8.43 25.21 -5.24
C VAL A 186 7.60 26.44 -4.88
N GLY A 187 8.29 27.59 -4.78
CA GLY A 187 7.67 28.91 -4.64
C GLY A 187 7.96 29.62 -3.31
N PRO A 188 7.86 30.96 -3.29
CA PRO A 188 8.24 31.77 -2.14
C PRO A 188 7.37 31.48 -0.91
N TRP A 189 6.07 31.26 -1.10
CA TRP A 189 5.11 30.98 -0.02
C TRP A 189 5.28 29.59 0.62
N ARG A 190 6.09 28.70 0.03
CA ARG A 190 6.42 27.37 0.56
C ARG A 190 7.76 27.33 1.29
N ALA A 191 8.50 28.44 1.34
CA ALA A 191 9.72 28.58 2.14
C ALA A 191 9.61 28.11 3.61
N PRO A 192 8.57 28.47 4.39
CA PRO A 192 8.46 28.00 5.76
C PRO A 192 8.26 26.48 5.85
N LEU A 193 7.54 25.87 4.91
CA LEU A 193 7.35 24.41 4.87
C LEU A 193 8.67 23.70 4.55
N ARG A 194 9.48 24.24 3.62
CA ARG A 194 10.82 23.71 3.33
C ARG A 194 11.72 23.72 4.58
N LEU A 195 11.65 24.78 5.38
CA LEU A 195 12.39 24.88 6.64
C LEU A 195 11.93 23.83 7.65
N VAL A 196 10.61 23.65 7.81
CA VAL A 196 10.04 22.63 8.71
C VAL A 196 10.46 21.22 8.30
N ILE A 197 10.47 20.92 7.01
CA ILE A 197 10.89 19.60 6.49
C ILE A 197 12.39 19.40 6.70
N ARG A 198 13.21 20.39 6.34
CA ARG A 198 14.67 20.34 6.52
C ARG A 198 15.09 20.13 7.97
N HIS A 199 14.43 20.82 8.90
CA HIS A 199 14.74 20.75 10.33
C HIS A 199 13.66 20.03 11.12
N ARG A 200 13.14 18.91 10.58
CA ARG A 200 11.99 18.17 11.13
C ARG A 200 12.09 17.91 12.63
N VAL A 201 13.21 17.35 13.10
CA VAL A 201 13.42 17.04 14.52
C VAL A 201 13.34 18.29 15.39
N ALA A 202 14.05 19.35 15.00
CA ALA A 202 14.03 20.63 15.72
C ALA A 202 12.63 21.27 15.69
N ALA A 203 11.91 21.16 14.57
CA ALA A 203 10.55 21.67 14.42
C ALA A 203 9.56 20.94 15.36
N TYR A 204 9.63 19.61 15.49
CA TYR A 204 8.82 18.86 16.45
C TYR A 204 9.13 19.26 17.91
N VAL A 205 10.41 19.35 18.26
CA VAL A 205 10.83 19.74 19.62
C VAL A 205 10.36 21.16 19.94
N THR A 206 10.50 22.08 18.99
CA THR A 206 10.07 23.48 19.14
C THR A 206 8.56 23.58 19.28
N ALA A 207 7.79 22.89 18.42
CA ALA A 207 6.33 22.87 18.51
C ALA A 207 5.87 22.30 19.87
N PHE A 208 6.49 21.22 20.33
CA PHE A 208 6.19 20.62 21.64
C PHE A 208 6.46 21.60 22.80
N ALA A 209 7.59 22.29 22.77
CA ALA A 209 7.93 23.31 23.76
C ALA A 209 6.92 24.48 23.73
N LEU A 210 6.53 24.95 22.54
CA LEU A 210 5.54 26.01 22.36
C LEU A 210 4.14 25.60 22.84
N VAL A 211 3.73 24.34 22.66
CA VAL A 211 2.48 23.80 23.19
C VAL A 211 2.45 23.93 24.71
N PHE A 212 3.50 23.45 25.38
CA PHE A 212 3.58 23.50 26.83
C PHE A 212 3.61 24.94 27.35
N ALA A 213 4.42 25.80 26.73
CA ALA A 213 4.53 27.21 27.09
C ALA A 213 3.19 27.94 26.93
N THR A 214 2.49 27.73 25.81
CA THR A 214 1.20 28.38 25.52
C THR A 214 0.11 27.92 26.50
N ASN A 215 0.01 26.61 26.74
CA ASN A 215 -0.98 26.08 27.68
C ASN A 215 -0.71 26.53 29.11
N LYS A 216 0.55 26.52 29.56
CA LYS A 216 0.94 27.06 30.88
C LYS A 216 0.62 28.54 31.01
N ALA A 217 0.97 29.36 30.02
CA ALA A 217 0.72 30.80 30.06
C ALA A 217 -0.78 31.12 30.15
N LEU A 218 -1.62 30.39 29.39
CA LEU A 218 -3.08 30.57 29.40
C LEU A 218 -3.75 30.13 30.71
N VAL A 219 -3.21 29.10 31.37
CA VAL A 219 -3.70 28.67 32.69
C VAL A 219 -3.24 29.63 33.78
N LEU A 220 -1.97 30.05 33.75
CA LEU A 220 -1.39 30.96 34.74
C LEU A 220 -1.96 32.38 34.66
N SER A 221 -2.46 32.81 33.50
CA SER A 221 -3.14 34.11 33.35
C SER A 221 -4.52 34.14 34.01
N GLY A 222 -5.04 33.00 34.49
CA GLY A 222 -6.36 32.90 35.11
C GLY A 222 -7.53 33.01 34.13
N VAL A 223 -7.26 33.12 32.82
CA VAL A 223 -8.29 33.23 31.78
C VAL A 223 -9.03 31.90 31.60
N VAL A 224 -8.35 30.78 31.78
CA VAL A 224 -8.92 29.44 31.67
C VAL A 224 -8.33 28.49 32.71
N SER A 225 -9.16 27.57 33.24
CA SER A 225 -8.70 26.51 34.17
C SER A 225 -7.97 25.38 33.45
N TYR A 226 -8.14 25.27 32.13
CA TYR A 226 -7.54 24.26 31.26
C TYR A 226 -7.37 24.81 29.84
N SER A 227 -6.27 24.47 29.16
CA SER A 227 -6.00 24.93 27.79
C SER A 227 -5.45 23.83 26.90
N VAL A 228 -6.01 23.72 25.70
CA VAL A 228 -5.53 22.88 24.58
C VAL A 228 -5.07 23.71 23.39
N TRP A 229 -5.12 25.04 23.49
CA TRP A 229 -4.82 25.94 22.38
C TRP A 229 -3.37 25.83 21.88
N GLY A 230 -2.45 25.40 22.74
CA GLY A 230 -1.05 25.13 22.35
C GLY A 230 -0.91 24.10 21.23
N TRP A 231 -1.87 23.20 21.02
CA TRP A 231 -1.83 22.23 19.92
C TRP A 231 -1.84 22.88 18.53
N ILE A 232 -2.22 24.16 18.41
CA ILE A 232 -2.17 24.91 17.15
C ILE A 232 -0.76 24.94 16.54
N TRP A 233 0.29 24.86 17.37
CA TRP A 233 1.68 24.86 16.91
C TRP A 233 2.07 23.61 16.12
N PHE A 234 1.27 22.55 16.17
CA PHE A 234 1.45 21.38 15.29
C PHE A 234 0.89 21.57 13.89
N ALA A 235 0.08 22.60 13.63
CA ALA A 235 -0.56 22.79 12.31
C ALA A 235 0.44 22.88 11.14
N PRO A 236 1.59 23.60 11.24
CA PRO A 236 2.58 23.61 10.16
C PRO A 236 3.23 22.24 9.90
N LEU A 237 3.44 21.44 10.95
CA LEU A 237 3.98 20.08 10.84
C LEU A 237 2.99 19.15 10.12
N LEU A 238 1.71 19.20 10.52
CA LEU A 238 0.65 18.41 9.90
C LEU A 238 0.42 18.81 8.43
N LEU A 239 0.57 20.10 8.12
CA LEU A 239 0.50 20.61 6.75
C LEU A 239 1.69 20.14 5.90
N ALA A 240 2.90 20.11 6.46
CA ALA A 240 4.06 19.56 5.76
C ALA A 240 3.89 18.05 5.49
N GLU A 241 3.42 17.28 6.48
CA GLU A 241 3.14 15.86 6.31
C GLU A 241 2.02 15.58 5.32
N SER A 242 0.97 16.41 5.27
CA SER A 242 -0.09 16.25 4.27
C SER A 242 0.43 16.52 2.85
N LYS A 243 1.34 17.48 2.68
CA LYS A 243 2.00 17.76 1.40
C LYS A 243 2.91 16.63 0.94
N LEU A 244 3.68 16.03 1.84
CA LEU A 244 4.47 14.84 1.53
C LEU A 244 3.59 13.64 1.16
N ARG A 245 2.48 13.42 1.88
CA ARG A 245 1.50 12.39 1.49
C ARG A 245 0.88 12.65 0.13
N GLN A 246 0.58 13.92 -0.19
CA GLN A 246 0.08 14.32 -1.50
C GLN A 246 1.13 14.07 -2.59
N ALA A 247 2.40 14.41 -2.35
CA ALA A 247 3.51 14.14 -3.25
C ALA A 247 3.62 12.65 -3.58
N ARG A 248 3.56 11.78 -2.55
CA ARG A 248 3.61 10.33 -2.73
C ARG A 248 2.48 9.80 -3.61
N ARG A 249 1.26 10.28 -3.39
CA ARG A 249 0.10 9.89 -4.22
C ARG A 249 0.28 10.30 -5.68
N LEU A 250 0.71 11.54 -5.92
CA LEU A 250 0.95 12.05 -7.28
C LEU A 250 2.10 11.30 -7.98
N ALA A 251 3.19 11.04 -7.26
CA ALA A 251 4.33 10.30 -7.79
C ALA A 251 3.92 8.88 -8.21
N ARG A 252 3.21 8.15 -7.35
CA ARG A 252 2.71 6.80 -7.67
C ARG A 252 1.80 6.80 -8.89
N GLN A 253 0.87 7.76 -8.99
CA GLN A 253 0.03 7.91 -10.17
C GLN A 253 0.85 8.12 -11.45
N ARG A 254 1.91 8.94 -11.38
CA ARG A 254 2.81 9.17 -12.53
C ARG A 254 3.61 7.94 -12.89
N VAL A 255 4.13 7.19 -11.91
CA VAL A 255 4.86 5.93 -12.13
C VAL A 255 3.96 4.89 -12.78
N ILE A 256 2.74 4.71 -12.25
CA ILE A 256 1.73 3.81 -12.82
C ILE A 256 1.45 4.21 -14.28
N ALA A 257 1.19 5.49 -14.55
CA ALA A 257 0.94 5.96 -15.92
C ALA A 257 2.15 5.76 -16.84
N ALA A 258 3.38 5.91 -16.34
CA ALA A 258 4.59 5.66 -17.11
C ALA A 258 4.76 4.17 -17.43
N MET A 259 4.50 3.29 -16.46
CA MET A 259 4.51 1.84 -16.66
C MET A 259 3.43 1.42 -17.67
N GLU A 260 2.22 1.96 -17.57
CA GLU A 260 1.16 1.70 -18.56
C GLU A 260 1.56 2.16 -19.97
N ALA A 261 2.21 3.33 -20.10
CA ALA A 261 2.70 3.82 -21.38
C ALA A 261 3.83 2.96 -21.95
N ARG A 262 4.75 2.47 -21.10
CA ARG A 262 5.79 1.49 -21.52
C ARG A 262 5.14 0.23 -22.05
N HIS A 263 4.21 -0.36 -21.30
CA HIS A 263 3.53 -1.58 -21.69
C HIS A 263 2.69 -1.41 -22.97
N ALA A 264 2.04 -0.26 -23.16
CA ALA A 264 1.34 0.07 -24.39
C ALA A 264 2.29 0.26 -25.59
N GLY A 265 3.47 0.85 -25.36
CA GLY A 265 4.51 1.03 -26.38
C GLY A 265 5.13 -0.29 -26.84
N VAL A 266 5.34 -1.24 -25.92
CA VAL A 266 5.78 -2.60 -26.23
C VAL A 266 4.72 -3.33 -27.05
N ALA A 267 3.45 -3.28 -26.63
CA ALA A 267 2.35 -3.90 -27.36
C ALA A 267 2.13 -3.37 -28.79
N ALA A 268 2.54 -2.13 -29.08
CA ALA A 268 2.44 -1.52 -30.41
C ALA A 268 3.66 -1.79 -31.32
N ALA A 269 4.76 -2.29 -30.74
CA ALA A 269 5.99 -2.60 -31.47
C ALA A 269 6.06 -4.05 -31.96
N ASP A 270 5.24 -4.94 -31.38
CA ASP A 270 5.05 -6.35 -31.76
C ASP A 270 3.87 -6.55 -32.72
#